data_AF-A0A914XCJ9-F1
#
_entry.id   AF-A0A914XCJ9-F1
#
_cell.length_a   1.000
_cell.length_b   1.000
_cell.length_c   1.000
_cell.angle_alpha   90.00
_cell.angle_beta   90.00
_cell.angle_gamma   90.00
#
_symmetry.space_group_name_H-M   'P 1'
#
loop_
_entity.id
_entity.type
_entity.pdbx_description
1 polymer ?
#
loop_
_entity_poly.entity_id
_entity_poly.type
_entity_poly.pdbx_seq_one_letter_code
_entity_poly.pdbx_strand_id
1 'polypeptide(L)'
;MPLNFVNFTYHDSRLWEEDARMAEKWATMGVVRAYCQGKLDAVLGFADPYSLSTTAKISAGWGNGIPVITTTGLAAQMGSKKEYPYLTRMQGSYRQMADSIYQFIANGTSAELKAPNEVSFGYKHLAFMYHDKRRAINRQQHTQSGESIGEETSSHCYFSLYAIKTYFMEKSEHFKEKWKINTPAIAFDENPSRTPGELAEWLKMASNMANGERSSFSA
;
A
#
# COMPACT_ATOMS: atom_id res chain seq x y z
N MET A 1 -33.26 19.94 -10.23
CA MET A 1 -32.06 19.88 -11.10
C MET A 1 -32.52 19.71 -12.54
N PRO A 2 -31.77 20.22 -13.52
CA PRO A 2 -32.05 19.96 -14.92
C PRO A 2 -31.94 18.46 -15.22
N LEU A 3 -32.69 17.99 -16.22
CA LEU A 3 -32.59 16.62 -16.72
C LEU A 3 -31.15 16.37 -17.20
N ASN A 4 -30.56 15.23 -16.82
CA ASN A 4 -29.19 14.80 -17.16
C ASN A 4 -28.02 15.45 -16.40
N PHE A 5 -28.28 16.10 -15.26
CA PHE A 5 -27.21 16.60 -14.40
C PHE A 5 -26.90 15.63 -13.26
N VAL A 6 -25.61 15.41 -12.99
CA VAL A 6 -25.14 14.62 -11.85
C VAL A 6 -24.98 15.54 -10.65
N ASN A 7 -25.55 15.16 -9.52
CA ASN A 7 -25.40 15.89 -8.27
C ASN A 7 -24.23 15.35 -7.46
N PHE A 8 -23.17 16.15 -7.31
CA PHE A 8 -22.07 15.80 -6.43
C PHE A 8 -22.30 16.43 -5.06
N THR A 9 -22.37 15.58 -4.03
CA THR A 9 -22.39 16.04 -2.64
C THR A 9 -21.07 15.66 -2.00
N TYR A 10 -20.31 16.65 -1.55
CA TYR A 10 -19.05 16.43 -0.85
C TYR A 10 -19.29 16.42 0.65
N HIS A 11 -18.66 15.48 1.35
CA HIS A 11 -18.75 15.36 2.80
C HIS A 11 -17.35 15.20 3.38
N ASP A 12 -16.82 16.29 3.95
CA ASP A 12 -15.56 16.29 4.70
C ASP A 12 -15.85 16.68 6.13
N SER A 13 -15.54 15.77 7.04
CA SER A 13 -15.69 16.01 8.47
C SER A 13 -14.54 16.85 9.04
N ARG A 14 -13.43 17.03 8.31
CA ARG A 14 -12.13 17.59 8.76
C ARG A 14 -11.52 16.92 9.99
N LEU A 15 -12.12 15.84 10.48
CA LEU A 15 -11.67 15.12 11.67
C LEU A 15 -10.31 14.45 11.48
N TRP A 16 -9.84 14.33 10.23
CA TRP A 16 -8.49 13.87 9.92
C TRP A 16 -7.40 14.83 10.45
N GLU A 17 -7.72 16.11 10.71
CA GLU A 17 -6.80 17.10 11.27
C GLU A 17 -6.45 16.79 12.74
N GLU A 18 -7.40 16.21 13.49
CA GLU A 18 -7.24 15.91 14.93
C GLU A 18 -7.05 14.42 15.20
N ASP A 19 -7.84 13.55 14.56
CA ASP A 19 -7.74 12.09 14.66
C ASP A 19 -8.23 11.38 13.40
N ALA A 20 -7.28 10.91 12.58
CA ALA A 20 -7.55 10.12 11.39
C ALA A 20 -8.41 8.85 11.66
N ARG A 21 -8.40 8.29 12.88
CA ARG A 21 -9.22 7.12 13.25
C ARG A 21 -10.70 7.47 13.38
N MET A 22 -11.00 8.73 13.71
CA MET A 22 -12.37 9.23 13.76
C MET A 22 -12.93 9.49 12.37
N ALA A 23 -12.07 9.83 11.40
CA ALA A 23 -12.47 10.05 10.02
C ALA A 23 -13.26 8.87 9.44
N GLU A 24 -12.84 7.63 9.70
CA GLU A 24 -13.55 6.42 9.23
C GLU A 24 -15.01 6.35 9.67
N LYS A 25 -15.23 6.53 10.98
CA LYS A 25 -16.55 6.39 11.59
C LYS A 25 -17.52 7.43 11.01
N TRP A 26 -17.05 8.67 10.89
CA TRP A 26 -17.87 9.78 10.43
C TRP A 26 -18.11 9.77 8.92
N ALA A 27 -17.12 9.36 8.14
CA ALA A 27 -17.27 9.12 6.71
C ALA A 27 -18.38 8.09 6.46
N THR A 28 -18.32 6.95 7.15
CA THR A 28 -19.33 5.89 7.04
C THR A 28 -20.72 6.39 7.43
N MET A 29 -20.84 7.13 8.55
CA MET A 29 -22.11 7.72 8.99
C MET A 29 -22.68 8.73 8.00
N GLY A 30 -21.84 9.51 7.32
CA GLY A 30 -22.24 10.43 6.26
C GLY A 30 -22.93 9.69 5.10
N VAL A 31 -22.36 8.56 4.67
CA VAL A 31 -22.94 7.71 3.62
C VAL A 31 -24.27 7.10 4.07
N VAL A 32 -24.34 6.54 5.28
CA VAL A 32 -25.58 5.99 5.85
C VAL A 32 -26.68 7.05 5.89
N ARG A 33 -26.36 8.27 6.34
CA ARG A 33 -27.31 9.38 6.39
C ARG A 33 -27.80 9.76 5.00
N ALA A 34 -26.92 9.84 4.00
CA ALA A 34 -27.29 10.14 2.62
C ALA A 34 -28.23 9.06 2.04
N TYR A 35 -27.96 7.79 2.34
CA TYR A 35 -28.84 6.67 1.98
C TYR A 35 -30.22 6.79 2.63
N CYS A 36 -30.28 7.00 3.96
CA CYS A 36 -31.56 7.17 4.67
C CYS A 36 -32.38 8.38 4.20
N GLN A 37 -31.73 9.41 3.64
CA GLN A 37 -32.41 10.57 3.07
C GLN A 37 -32.88 10.37 1.62
N GLY A 38 -32.61 9.20 1.01
CA GLY A 38 -32.95 8.93 -0.39
C GLY A 38 -32.14 9.79 -1.38
N LYS A 39 -30.92 10.20 -1.00
CA LYS A 39 -30.06 11.10 -1.80
C LYS A 39 -28.78 10.43 -2.31
N LEU A 40 -28.63 9.12 -2.08
CA LEU A 40 -27.40 8.40 -2.39
C LEU A 40 -27.64 7.39 -3.52
N ASP A 41 -27.11 7.69 -4.69
CA ASP A 41 -27.14 6.79 -5.85
C ASP A 41 -25.80 6.06 -6.06
N ALA A 42 -24.68 6.69 -5.68
CA ALA A 42 -23.33 6.15 -5.79
C ALA A 42 -22.39 6.81 -4.78
N VAL A 43 -21.31 6.11 -4.43
CA VAL A 43 -20.22 6.63 -3.60
C VAL A 43 -18.96 6.75 -4.45
N LEU A 44 -18.43 7.97 -4.58
CA LEU A 44 -17.03 8.16 -4.95
C LEU A 44 -16.21 7.99 -3.68
N GLY A 45 -15.50 6.87 -3.61
CA GLY A 45 -14.93 6.26 -2.42
C GLY A 45 -13.85 7.06 -1.71
N PHE A 46 -13.29 6.43 -0.69
CA PHE A 46 -12.41 7.08 0.28
C PHE A 46 -10.94 6.96 -0.06
N ALA A 47 -10.14 7.91 0.41
CA ALA A 47 -8.70 7.88 0.28
C ALA A 47 -8.05 6.82 1.19
N ASP A 48 -8.73 6.42 2.27
CA ASP A 48 -8.23 5.42 3.21
C ASP A 48 -8.92 4.05 3.01
N PRO A 49 -8.17 2.94 3.20
CA PRO A 49 -8.69 1.60 2.95
C PRO A 49 -9.72 1.14 4.00
N TYR A 50 -9.73 1.73 5.20
CA TYR A 50 -10.59 1.30 6.30
C TYR A 50 -12.03 1.78 6.07
N SER A 51 -12.24 3.08 5.87
CA SER A 51 -13.53 3.68 5.46
C SER A 51 -14.06 3.07 4.18
N LEU A 52 -13.17 2.83 3.22
CA LEU A 52 -13.53 2.19 1.96
C LEU A 52 -14.07 0.77 2.19
N SER A 53 -13.37 -0.05 2.97
CA SER A 53 -13.79 -1.42 3.30
C SER A 53 -15.15 -1.41 4.01
N THR A 54 -15.30 -0.59 5.04
CA THR A 54 -16.53 -0.49 5.83
C THR A 54 -17.70 -0.04 4.96
N THR A 55 -17.52 1.04 4.18
CA THR A 55 -18.57 1.56 3.29
C THR A 55 -18.94 0.57 2.20
N ALA A 56 -17.96 -0.09 1.56
CA ALA A 56 -18.23 -1.06 0.50
C ALA A 56 -18.98 -2.31 1.00
N LYS A 57 -18.79 -2.70 2.27
CA LYS A 57 -19.54 -3.80 2.89
C LYS A 57 -20.98 -3.41 3.16
N ILE A 58 -21.22 -2.26 3.80
CA ILE A 58 -22.59 -1.84 4.12
C ILE A 58 -23.37 -1.47 2.85
N SER A 59 -22.71 -0.92 1.83
CA SER A 59 -23.37 -0.55 0.58
C SER A 59 -23.90 -1.77 -0.17
N ALA A 60 -23.29 -2.95 0.04
CA ALA A 60 -23.77 -4.21 -0.50
C ALA A 60 -25.02 -4.76 0.24
N GLY A 61 -25.26 -4.32 1.48
CA GLY A 61 -26.41 -4.75 2.27
C GLY A 61 -27.68 -3.93 2.05
N TRP A 62 -27.62 -2.87 1.24
CA TRP A 62 -28.76 -1.98 0.99
C TRP A 62 -29.48 -2.33 -0.30
N GLY A 63 -30.78 -2.64 -0.27
CA GLY A 63 -31.62 -2.77 -1.47
C GLY A 63 -30.94 -3.47 -2.65
N ASN A 64 -30.79 -2.74 -3.77
CA ASN A 64 -30.12 -3.19 -5.00
C ASN A 64 -28.59 -2.99 -5.00
N GLY A 65 -28.00 -2.74 -3.84
CA GLY A 65 -26.65 -2.28 -3.64
C GLY A 65 -26.43 -0.82 -4.04
N ILE A 66 -25.49 -0.16 -3.37
CA ILE A 66 -24.98 1.15 -3.81
C ILE A 66 -23.55 0.97 -4.36
N PRO A 67 -23.29 1.37 -5.62
CA PRO A 67 -21.96 1.28 -6.22
C PRO A 67 -20.96 2.19 -5.49
N VAL A 68 -19.76 1.64 -5.25
CA VAL A 68 -18.63 2.37 -4.66
C VAL A 68 -17.49 2.37 -5.67
N ILE A 69 -17.05 3.55 -6.10
CA ILE A 69 -15.99 3.71 -7.09
C ILE A 69 -14.80 4.40 -6.42
N THR A 70 -13.62 3.79 -6.44
CA THR A 70 -12.44 4.33 -5.73
C THR A 70 -11.17 4.28 -6.56
N THR A 71 -10.24 5.19 -6.28
CA THR A 71 -8.85 5.12 -6.74
C THR A 71 -7.95 4.36 -5.77
N THR A 72 -8.41 4.02 -4.56
CA THR A 72 -7.60 3.43 -3.49
C THR A 72 -7.96 1.95 -3.24
N GLY A 73 -7.62 1.42 -2.07
CA GLY A 73 -7.97 0.05 -1.70
C GLY A 73 -7.19 -1.02 -2.48
N LEU A 74 -5.88 -0.82 -2.59
CA LEU A 74 -5.00 -1.65 -3.43
C LEU A 74 -4.73 -3.05 -2.86
N ALA A 75 -5.18 -3.33 -1.64
CA ALA A 75 -5.13 -4.67 -1.05
C ALA A 75 -5.85 -5.69 -1.95
N ALA A 76 -5.27 -6.89 -2.11
CA ALA A 76 -5.80 -7.89 -3.02
C ALA A 76 -7.21 -8.35 -2.61
N GLN A 77 -7.48 -8.43 -1.31
CA GLN A 77 -8.75 -8.84 -0.71
C GLN A 77 -9.91 -7.93 -1.15
N MET A 78 -9.66 -6.64 -1.36
CA MET A 78 -10.68 -5.69 -1.84
C MET A 78 -11.12 -5.96 -3.29
N GLY A 79 -10.45 -6.86 -4.00
CA GLY A 79 -10.91 -7.38 -5.29
C GLY A 79 -11.94 -8.52 -5.19
N SER A 80 -12.22 -9.03 -3.99
CA SER A 80 -13.17 -10.13 -3.79
C SER A 80 -14.59 -9.68 -4.11
N LYS A 81 -15.17 -10.17 -5.22
CA LYS A 81 -16.58 -9.90 -5.57
C LYS A 81 -17.58 -10.59 -4.65
N LYS A 82 -17.14 -11.59 -3.89
CA LYS A 82 -17.94 -12.20 -2.83
C LYS A 82 -18.12 -11.26 -1.64
N GLU A 83 -17.07 -10.54 -1.26
CA GLU A 83 -17.09 -9.65 -0.08
C GLU A 83 -17.46 -8.20 -0.44
N TYR A 84 -17.06 -7.75 -1.64
CA TYR A 84 -17.25 -6.38 -2.14
C TYR A 84 -17.89 -6.38 -3.54
N PRO A 85 -19.13 -6.85 -3.71
CA PRO A 85 -19.77 -7.00 -5.02
C PRO A 85 -19.90 -5.66 -5.78
N TYR A 86 -20.24 -4.58 -5.07
CA TYR A 86 -20.48 -3.24 -5.64
C TYR A 86 -19.25 -2.32 -5.62
N LEU A 87 -18.08 -2.83 -5.20
CA LEU A 87 -16.84 -2.07 -5.22
C LEU A 87 -16.16 -2.15 -6.59
N THR A 88 -15.90 -1.00 -7.17
CA THR A 88 -15.13 -0.82 -8.40
C THR A 88 -13.89 0.00 -8.09
N ARG A 89 -12.71 -0.58 -8.35
CA ARG A 89 -11.43 0.11 -8.23
C ARG A 89 -10.98 0.55 -9.62
N MET A 90 -10.53 1.78 -9.72
CA MET A 90 -9.94 2.32 -10.94
C MET A 90 -8.44 1.98 -11.06
N GLN A 91 -7.82 1.53 -9.96
CA GLN A 91 -6.41 1.12 -9.92
C GLN A 91 -6.25 -0.38 -9.70
N GLY A 92 -5.15 -0.93 -10.24
CA GLY A 92 -4.75 -2.31 -10.02
C GLY A 92 -4.27 -2.57 -8.59
N SER A 93 -4.38 -3.81 -8.14
CA SER A 93 -3.96 -4.20 -6.78
C SER A 93 -2.43 -4.24 -6.61
N TYR A 94 -1.95 -4.19 -5.37
CA TYR A 94 -0.53 -4.42 -5.07
C TYR A 94 -0.04 -5.77 -5.59
N ARG A 95 -0.90 -6.79 -5.65
CA ARG A 95 -0.55 -8.10 -6.20
C ARG A 95 -0.32 -8.06 -7.72
N GLN A 96 -1.13 -7.30 -8.46
CA GLN A 96 -0.93 -7.11 -9.90
C GLN A 96 0.37 -6.35 -10.19
N MET A 97 0.65 -5.30 -9.40
CA MET A 97 1.92 -4.59 -9.47
C MET A 97 3.11 -5.51 -9.14
N ALA A 98 2.99 -6.34 -8.10
CA ALA A 98 4.02 -7.32 -7.73
C ALA A 98 4.31 -8.34 -8.83
N ASP A 99 3.28 -8.81 -9.55
CA ASP A 99 3.44 -9.67 -10.70
C ASP A 99 4.24 -8.99 -11.82
N SER A 100 3.87 -7.77 -12.21
CA SER A 100 4.60 -7.01 -13.23
C SER A 100 6.08 -6.80 -12.85
N ILE A 101 6.36 -6.49 -11.58
CA ILE A 101 7.73 -6.35 -11.06
C ILE A 101 8.48 -7.70 -11.14
N TYR A 102 7.83 -8.81 -10.81
CA TYR A 102 8.44 -10.14 -10.92
C TYR A 102 8.79 -10.47 -12.36
N GLN A 103 7.86 -10.26 -13.29
CA GLN A 103 8.10 -10.50 -14.73
C GLN A 103 9.28 -9.69 -15.25
N PHE A 104 9.39 -8.42 -14.85
CA PHE A 104 10.43 -7.52 -15.33
C PHE A 104 11.81 -7.80 -14.71
N ILE A 105 11.87 -8.04 -13.39
CA ILE A 105 13.13 -8.07 -12.65
C ILE A 105 13.66 -9.49 -12.48
N ALA A 106 12.79 -10.46 -12.20
CA ALA A 106 13.17 -11.72 -11.56
C ALA A 106 12.78 -12.98 -12.33
N ASN A 107 11.81 -12.90 -13.25
CA ASN A 107 11.36 -14.06 -14.03
C ASN A 107 12.43 -14.48 -15.04
N GLY A 108 13.40 -15.28 -14.57
CA GLY A 108 14.48 -15.80 -15.39
C GLY A 108 14.04 -16.99 -16.23
N THR A 109 13.03 -16.83 -17.10
CA THR A 109 12.79 -17.80 -18.18
C THR A 109 14.10 -17.95 -18.97
N SER A 110 14.55 -19.19 -19.13
CA SER A 110 15.74 -19.55 -19.91
C SER A 110 15.70 -18.82 -21.25
N ALA A 111 16.84 -18.29 -21.68
CA ALA A 111 16.98 -17.47 -22.89
C ALA A 111 16.44 -18.12 -24.18
N GLU A 112 16.12 -19.42 -24.14
CA GLU A 112 15.62 -20.23 -25.25
C GLU A 112 14.11 -20.09 -25.53
N LEU A 113 13.33 -19.45 -24.64
CA LEU A 113 11.87 -19.30 -24.78
C LEU A 113 11.39 -17.84 -24.86
N LYS A 114 12.31 -16.87 -24.90
CA LYS A 114 11.94 -15.45 -24.90
C LYS A 114 11.33 -15.05 -26.24
N ALA A 115 10.10 -14.54 -26.21
CA ALA A 115 9.56 -13.78 -27.32
C ALA A 115 10.47 -12.55 -27.58
N PRO A 116 10.60 -12.06 -28.83
CA PRO A 116 11.55 -11.01 -29.19
C PRO A 116 11.40 -9.68 -28.42
N ASN A 117 10.33 -9.50 -27.64
CA ASN A 117 10.02 -8.28 -26.87
C ASN A 117 10.03 -8.49 -25.34
N GLU A 118 10.51 -9.63 -24.83
CA GLU A 118 10.42 -9.98 -23.41
C GLU A 118 11.68 -9.56 -22.62
N VAL A 119 11.60 -8.39 -21.98
CA VAL A 119 12.68 -7.82 -21.16
C VAL A 119 12.56 -8.34 -19.73
N SER A 120 13.30 -9.41 -19.42
CA SER A 120 13.52 -9.86 -18.05
C SER A 120 15.01 -9.94 -17.74
N PHE A 121 15.42 -9.31 -16.63
CA PHE A 121 16.81 -9.22 -16.19
C PHE A 121 17.30 -10.42 -15.39
N GLY A 122 16.40 -11.21 -14.79
CA GLY A 122 16.77 -12.38 -13.98
C GLY A 122 17.60 -12.05 -12.74
N TYR A 123 17.42 -10.88 -12.14
CA TYR A 123 18.15 -10.46 -10.94
C TYR A 123 17.81 -11.34 -9.75
N LYS A 124 18.85 -11.73 -8.99
CA LYS A 124 18.76 -12.62 -7.82
C LYS A 124 19.15 -11.95 -6.50
N HIS A 125 19.86 -10.83 -6.58
CA HIS A 125 20.37 -10.04 -5.45
C HIS A 125 19.61 -8.72 -5.40
N LEU A 126 18.64 -8.63 -4.51
CA LEU A 126 17.76 -7.48 -4.40
C LEU A 126 17.67 -7.05 -2.93
N ALA A 127 17.64 -5.73 -2.72
CA ALA A 127 17.27 -5.12 -1.45
C ALA A 127 16.21 -4.06 -1.69
N PHE A 128 15.33 -3.89 -0.71
CA PHE A 128 14.26 -2.90 -0.75
C PHE A 128 14.64 -1.66 0.04
N MET A 129 14.46 -0.48 -0.54
CA MET A 129 14.57 0.78 0.19
C MET A 129 13.25 1.52 0.08
N TYR A 130 12.69 1.97 1.20
CA TYR A 130 11.36 2.58 1.20
C TYR A 130 11.11 3.56 2.33
N HIS A 131 10.18 4.48 2.07
CA HIS A 131 9.66 5.35 3.10
C HIS A 131 8.69 4.59 4.02
N ASP A 132 8.95 4.60 5.33
CA ASP A 132 8.00 4.16 6.36
C ASP A 132 8.43 4.68 7.74
N LYS A 133 7.70 5.65 8.30
CA LYS A 133 8.05 6.29 9.58
C LYS A 133 8.15 5.29 10.74
N ARG A 134 7.19 4.34 10.79
CA ARG A 134 7.10 3.32 11.84
C ARG A 134 8.37 2.48 11.96
N ARG A 135 8.98 2.11 10.83
CA ARG A 135 10.19 1.25 10.75
C ARG A 135 11.45 2.03 10.38
N ALA A 136 11.39 3.36 10.29
CA ALA A 136 12.48 4.19 9.83
C ALA A 136 13.73 4.04 10.71
N ILE A 137 14.90 3.87 10.08
CA ILE A 137 16.19 3.85 10.79
C ILE A 137 16.57 5.22 11.36
N ASN A 138 16.07 6.30 10.74
CA ASN A 138 16.24 7.68 11.18
C ASN A 138 15.02 8.21 11.95
N ARG A 139 14.23 7.31 12.55
CA ARG A 139 13.08 7.69 13.35
C ARG A 139 13.51 8.53 14.55
N GLN A 140 12.98 9.73 14.66
CA GLN A 140 13.21 10.58 15.83
C GLN A 140 12.46 9.98 17.04
N GLN A 141 13.19 9.60 18.08
CA GLN A 141 12.63 8.92 19.26
C GLN A 141 12.02 9.88 20.30
N HIS A 142 11.98 11.20 20.06
CA HIS A 142 11.58 12.18 21.07
C HIS A 142 10.66 13.28 20.55
N THR A 143 9.42 13.29 21.03
CA THR A 143 8.72 14.52 21.43
C THR A 143 8.88 14.69 22.95
N GLN A 144 9.23 15.90 23.40
CA GLN A 144 9.46 16.26 24.81
C GLN A 144 8.17 16.30 25.67
N SER A 145 7.02 15.84 25.15
CA SER A 145 5.70 16.03 25.77
C SER A 145 5.08 14.80 26.43
N GLY A 146 5.81 13.69 26.59
CA GLY A 146 5.29 12.51 27.32
C GLY A 146 4.04 11.86 26.70
N GLU A 147 3.56 12.36 25.57
CA GLU A 147 2.52 11.73 24.77
C GLU A 147 3.13 10.51 24.09
N SER A 148 2.55 9.34 24.38
CA SER A 148 2.83 8.11 23.65
C SER A 148 2.76 8.42 22.16
N ILE A 149 3.85 8.11 21.44
CA ILE A 149 3.90 8.20 19.98
C ILE A 149 2.64 7.52 19.43
N GLY A 150 1.72 8.32 18.88
CA GLY A 150 0.53 7.78 18.22
C GLY A 150 0.98 6.69 17.25
N GLU A 151 0.32 5.54 17.25
CA GLU A 151 0.73 4.41 16.41
C GLU A 151 0.73 4.83 14.94
N GLU A 152 1.91 5.18 14.42
CA GLU A 152 2.06 5.55 13.02
C GLU A 152 1.64 4.38 12.15
N THR A 153 0.70 4.64 11.25
CA THR A 153 0.23 3.64 10.30
C THR A 153 1.33 3.34 9.29
N SER A 154 1.33 2.12 8.78
CA SER A 154 2.30 1.72 7.76
C SER A 154 2.05 2.47 6.45
N SER A 155 3.13 2.85 5.75
CA SER A 155 3.02 3.57 4.49
C SER A 155 2.52 2.69 3.33
N HIS A 156 2.05 3.32 2.24
CA HIS A 156 1.75 2.63 0.99
C HIS A 156 2.98 1.92 0.40
N CYS A 157 4.18 2.48 0.60
CA CYS A 157 5.44 1.86 0.16
C CYS A 157 5.66 0.52 0.87
N TYR A 158 5.41 0.45 2.18
CA TYR A 158 5.50 -0.81 2.92
C TYR A 158 4.56 -1.88 2.36
N PHE A 159 3.28 -1.55 2.14
CA PHE A 159 2.32 -2.53 1.62
C PHE A 159 2.65 -2.99 0.20
N SER A 160 3.13 -2.08 -0.65
CA SER A 160 3.58 -2.39 -2.01
C SER A 160 4.73 -3.38 -1.99
N LEU A 161 5.76 -3.12 -1.18
CA LEU A 161 6.92 -3.99 -1.05
C LEU A 161 6.59 -5.32 -0.40
N TYR A 162 5.70 -5.33 0.59
CA TYR A 162 5.22 -6.56 1.20
C TYR A 162 4.56 -7.47 0.16
N ALA A 163 3.73 -6.90 -0.72
CA ALA A 163 3.13 -7.65 -1.83
C ALA A 163 4.18 -8.19 -2.81
N ILE A 164 5.19 -7.38 -3.17
CA ILE A 164 6.32 -7.83 -4.01
C ILE A 164 7.05 -8.99 -3.35
N LYS A 165 7.45 -8.84 -2.08
CA LYS A 165 8.12 -9.88 -1.29
C LYS A 165 7.33 -11.18 -1.32
N THR A 166 6.06 -11.13 -0.93
CA THR A 166 5.20 -12.31 -0.84
C THR A 166 5.04 -12.97 -2.21
N TYR A 167 4.81 -12.18 -3.27
CA TYR A 167 4.67 -12.72 -4.62
C TYR A 167 5.95 -13.42 -5.10
N PHE A 168 7.12 -12.83 -4.87
CA PHE A 168 8.40 -13.42 -5.25
C PHE A 168 8.66 -14.74 -4.50
N MET A 169 8.38 -14.78 -3.20
CA MET A 169 8.51 -16.01 -2.40
C MET A 169 7.51 -17.10 -2.80
N GLU A 170 6.33 -16.73 -3.31
CA GLU A 170 5.34 -17.68 -3.85
C GLU A 170 5.79 -18.25 -5.21
N LYS A 171 6.47 -17.45 -6.04
CA LYS A 171 6.80 -17.80 -7.44
C LYS A 171 8.20 -18.36 -7.66
N SER A 172 9.11 -18.18 -6.71
CA SER A 172 10.52 -18.56 -6.86
C SER A 172 11.08 -19.20 -5.59
N GLU A 173 11.54 -20.45 -5.71
CA GLU A 173 12.19 -21.16 -4.60
C GLU A 173 13.47 -20.44 -4.13
N HIS A 174 14.21 -19.79 -5.03
CA HIS A 174 15.39 -18.98 -4.68
C HIS A 174 15.04 -17.86 -3.70
N PHE A 175 14.03 -17.04 -4.03
CA PHE A 175 13.62 -15.95 -3.15
C PHE A 175 12.94 -16.48 -1.88
N LYS A 176 12.17 -17.56 -1.97
CA LYS A 176 11.58 -18.22 -0.81
C LYS A 176 12.62 -18.69 0.20
N GLU A 177 13.73 -19.25 -0.25
CA GLU A 177 14.83 -19.67 0.61
C GLU A 177 15.60 -18.47 1.16
N LYS A 178 16.07 -17.56 0.29
CA LYS A 178 16.90 -16.41 0.68
C LYS A 178 16.17 -15.43 1.60
N TRP A 179 14.86 -15.24 1.43
CA TRP A 179 14.07 -14.29 2.21
C TRP A 179 13.27 -14.92 3.35
N LYS A 180 13.46 -16.22 3.60
CA LYS A 180 12.74 -16.97 4.64
C LYS A 180 12.89 -16.35 6.02
N ILE A 181 14.13 -15.95 6.37
CA ILE A 181 14.46 -15.40 7.69
C ILE A 181 14.31 -13.89 7.70
N ASN A 182 14.99 -13.22 6.78
CA ASN A 182 14.93 -11.78 6.65
C ASN A 182 15.01 -11.39 5.17
N THR A 183 14.20 -10.43 4.78
CA THR A 183 14.26 -9.85 3.43
C THR A 183 15.13 -8.61 3.51
N PRO A 184 16.20 -8.50 2.71
CA PRO A 184 17.03 -7.30 2.63
C PRO A 184 16.17 -6.05 2.42
N ALA A 185 16.08 -5.19 3.44
CA ALA A 185 15.22 -4.02 3.39
C ALA A 185 15.68 -2.93 4.35
N ILE A 186 15.59 -1.67 3.91
CA ILE A 186 15.88 -0.47 4.70
C ILE A 186 14.67 0.46 4.60
N ALA A 187 14.07 0.73 5.76
CA ALA A 187 13.01 1.73 5.89
C ALA A 187 13.62 3.06 6.37
N PHE A 188 13.15 4.18 5.83
CA PHE A 188 13.55 5.52 6.25
C PHE A 188 12.35 6.47 6.37
N ASP A 189 12.45 7.48 7.21
CA ASP A 189 11.52 8.59 7.26
C ASP A 189 12.02 9.67 6.30
N GLU A 190 11.15 10.12 5.40
CA GLU A 190 11.52 11.09 4.40
C GLU A 190 11.44 12.55 4.90
N ASN A 191 10.72 12.79 6.00
CA ASN A 191 10.43 14.14 6.51
C ASN A 191 11.66 14.85 7.10
N PRO A 192 12.53 14.19 7.88
CA PRO A 192 13.73 14.84 8.38
C PRO A 192 14.68 15.20 7.24
N SER A 193 15.35 16.35 7.36
CA SER A 193 16.45 16.74 6.48
C SER A 193 17.57 15.71 6.59
N ARG A 194 18.10 15.27 5.43
CA ARG A 194 19.15 14.26 5.33
C ARG A 194 20.40 14.88 4.73
N THR A 195 21.55 14.47 5.23
CA THR A 195 22.83 14.81 4.62
C THR A 195 23.16 13.82 3.49
N PRO A 196 23.93 14.23 2.46
CA PRO A 196 24.37 13.31 1.42
C PRO A 196 25.16 12.10 1.96
N GLY A 197 25.91 12.28 3.06
CA GLY A 197 26.66 11.21 3.71
C GLY A 197 25.77 10.11 4.29
N GLU A 198 24.66 10.47 4.93
CA GLU A 198 23.70 9.50 5.47
C GLU A 198 23.05 8.65 4.38
N LEU A 199 22.65 9.27 3.26
CA LEU A 199 22.09 8.54 2.13
C LEU A 199 23.10 7.57 1.51
N ALA A 200 24.36 7.97 1.38
CA ALA A 200 25.42 7.11 0.88
C ALA A 200 25.64 5.89 1.78
N GLU A 201 25.62 6.07 3.10
CA GLU A 201 25.70 4.97 4.06
C GLU A 201 24.51 4.01 3.93
N TRP A 202 23.28 4.52 3.77
CA TRP A 202 22.10 3.66 3.60
C TRP A 202 22.14 2.87 2.30
N LEU A 203 22.62 3.48 1.20
CA LEU A 203 22.82 2.79 -0.07
C LEU A 203 23.88 1.69 0.04
N LYS A 204 24.97 1.97 0.77
CA LYS A 204 26.01 0.98 1.06
C LYS A 204 25.46 -0.19 1.88
N MET A 205 24.67 0.10 2.92
CA MET A 205 23.97 -0.94 3.70
C MET A 205 23.06 -1.78 2.79
N ALA A 206 22.23 -1.16 1.94
CA ALA A 206 21.32 -1.88 1.04
C ALA A 206 22.08 -2.78 0.06
N SER A 207 23.18 -2.27 -0.50
CA SER A 207 24.07 -3.03 -1.40
C SER A 207 24.65 -4.27 -0.71
N ASN A 208 25.19 -4.09 0.51
CA ASN A 208 25.76 -5.19 1.29
C ASN A 208 24.70 -6.25 1.64
N MET A 209 23.49 -5.81 2.04
CA MET A 209 22.38 -6.72 2.35
C MET A 209 21.91 -7.52 1.12
N ALA A 210 21.88 -6.92 -0.08
CA ALA A 210 21.50 -7.61 -1.32
C ALA A 210 22.54 -8.67 -1.74
N ASN A 211 23.82 -8.36 -1.58
CA ASN A 211 24.93 -9.19 -2.02
C ASN A 211 25.37 -10.25 -0.99
N GLY A 212 24.93 -10.12 0.27
CA GLY A 212 25.22 -11.10 1.33
C GLY A 212 26.60 -10.93 1.97
N GLU A 213 27.25 -9.78 1.81
CA GLU A 213 28.46 -9.46 2.57
C GLU A 213 28.07 -9.06 4.00
N ARG A 214 28.41 -9.92 4.97
CA ARG A 214 28.42 -9.55 6.39
C ARG A 214 29.41 -8.40 6.54
N SER A 215 28.90 -7.18 6.70
CA SER A 215 29.72 -6.07 7.18
C SER A 215 30.26 -6.45 8.55
N SER A 216 31.52 -6.86 8.61
CA SER A 216 32.31 -6.96 9.82
C SER A 216 32.52 -5.55 10.37
N PHE A 217 31.51 -5.01 11.04
CA PHE A 217 31.72 -3.91 11.96
C PHE A 217 32.12 -4.54 13.30
N SER A 218 33.43 -4.64 13.51
CA SER A 218 33.99 -4.76 14.86
C SER A 218 33.61 -3.51 15.64
N ALA A 219 33.03 -3.73 16.83
CA ALA A 219 32.78 -2.71 17.84
C ALA A 219 34.07 -1.98 18.25
#